data_AF-A0A816NC18-F1
#
_entry.id   AF-A0A816NC18-F1
#
_cell.length_a   1.000
_cell.length_b   1.000
_cell.length_c   1.000
_cell.angle_alpha   90.00
_cell.angle_beta   90.00
_cell.angle_gamma   90.00
#
_symmetry.space_group_name_H-M   'P 1'
#
loop_
_entity.id
_entity.type
_entity.pdbx_description
1 polymer ?
#
loop_
_entity_poly.entity_id
_entity_poly.type
_entity_poly.pdbx_seq_one_letter_code
_entity_poly.pdbx_strand_id
1 'polypeptide(L)'
;MNFTSTSRTDWTRSDIYHNSFLIPPNNALTTALKLSEKHELPPYAVSEAQGKFLNLLTQSIRARRMLEIGKLGGEGVIIVDNVVRNGGVAGPDQSDLSIDGVRKWLEYIGNDPTTEATTLRTVGEKGYDGFLYAVNKPQHQLELHFMTAF
;
A
#
# COMPACT_ATOMS: atom_id res chain seq x y z
N MET A 1 -13.81 -14.87 19.95
CA MET A 1 -14.47 -13.63 19.50
C MET A 1 -15.25 -13.95 18.24
N ASN A 2 -16.51 -13.50 18.12
CA ASN A 2 -17.25 -13.62 16.86
C ASN A 2 -16.92 -12.41 16.00
N PHE A 3 -16.27 -12.64 14.86
CA PHE A 3 -16.01 -11.59 13.87
C PHE A 3 -17.19 -11.52 12.91
N THR A 4 -17.88 -10.38 12.91
CA THR A 4 -18.92 -10.09 11.92
C THR A 4 -18.27 -9.48 10.68
N SER A 5 -18.71 -9.89 9.49
CA SER A 5 -18.26 -9.26 8.25
C SER A 5 -18.59 -7.77 8.28
N THR A 6 -17.65 -6.94 7.86
CA THR A 6 -17.84 -5.49 7.72
C THR A 6 -18.11 -5.13 6.28
N SER A 7 -18.75 -3.98 6.06
CA SER A 7 -19.09 -3.46 4.75
C SER A 7 -18.27 -2.23 4.38
N ARG A 8 -18.32 -1.81 3.11
CA ARG A 8 -17.70 -0.54 2.69
C ARG A 8 -18.26 0.65 3.48
N THR A 9 -19.54 0.63 3.85
CA THR A 9 -20.14 1.68 4.69
C THR A 9 -19.51 1.72 6.08
N ASP A 10 -19.21 0.56 6.68
CA ASP A 10 -18.53 0.50 7.97
C ASP A 10 -17.10 1.06 7.86
N TRP A 11 -16.38 0.71 6.79
CA TRP A 11 -15.03 1.19 6.52
C TRP A 11 -14.99 2.71 6.30
N THR A 12 -15.88 3.26 5.47
CA THR A 12 -15.98 4.70 5.24
C THR A 12 -16.28 5.46 6.52
N ARG A 13 -17.21 4.96 7.36
CA ARG A 13 -17.50 5.59 8.66
C ARG A 13 -16.27 5.59 9.57
N SER A 14 -15.51 4.50 9.56
CA SER A 14 -14.25 4.39 10.30
C SER A 14 -13.21 5.40 9.80
N ASP A 15 -13.01 5.50 8.48
CA ASP A 15 -12.06 6.45 7.88
C ASP A 15 -12.41 7.89 8.27
N ILE A 16 -13.68 8.29 8.10
CA ILE A 16 -14.15 9.64 8.48
C ILE A 16 -13.85 9.92 9.96
N TYR A 17 -14.19 8.98 10.84
CA TYR A 17 -13.99 9.15 12.27
C TYR A 17 -12.50 9.32 12.61
N HIS A 18 -11.62 8.39 12.19
CA HIS A 18 -10.21 8.44 12.57
C HIS A 18 -9.45 9.60 11.91
N ASN A 19 -9.73 9.87 10.63
CA ASN A 19 -9.08 10.95 9.89
C ASN A 19 -9.39 12.32 10.51
N SER A 20 -10.60 12.50 11.06
CA SER A 20 -11.00 13.75 11.72
C SER A 20 -10.10 14.14 12.91
N PHE A 21 -9.42 13.18 13.54
CA PHE A 21 -8.48 13.43 14.65
C PHE A 21 -7.02 13.44 14.22
N LEU A 22 -6.64 12.63 13.23
CA LEU A 22 -5.23 12.30 12.95
C LEU A 22 -4.67 12.99 11.70
N ILE A 23 -5.55 13.49 10.83
CA ILE A 23 -5.17 14.09 9.55
C ILE A 23 -5.70 15.52 9.50
N PRO A 24 -4.86 16.52 9.84
CA PRO A 24 -5.27 17.91 9.74
C PRO A 24 -5.50 18.30 8.28
N PRO A 25 -6.44 19.24 7.99
CA PRO A 25 -6.70 19.70 6.64
C PRO A 25 -5.43 20.19 5.94
N ASN A 26 -5.23 19.75 4.69
CA ASN A 26 -4.06 20.11 3.89
C ASN A 26 -4.49 20.80 2.60
N ASN A 27 -4.32 22.13 2.54
CA ASN A 27 -4.71 22.93 1.39
C ASN A 27 -4.00 22.52 0.09
N ALA A 28 -2.76 22.03 0.15
CA ALA A 28 -2.04 21.55 -1.02
C ALA A 28 -2.66 20.26 -1.58
N LEU A 29 -3.01 19.31 -0.70
CA LEU A 29 -3.70 18.08 -1.09
C LEU A 29 -5.09 18.37 -1.68
N THR A 30 -5.88 19.22 -1.01
CA THR A 30 -7.19 19.64 -1.50
C THR A 30 -7.09 20.33 -2.86
N THR A 31 -6.06 21.13 -3.08
CA THR A 31 -5.83 21.80 -4.37
C THR A 31 -5.43 20.79 -5.45
N ALA A 32 -4.55 19.85 -5.14
CA ALA A 32 -4.13 18.79 -6.06
C ALA A 32 -5.33 17.93 -6.50
N LEU A 33 -6.18 17.51 -5.56
CA LEU A 33 -7.39 16.73 -5.86
C LEU A 33 -8.37 17.51 -6.75
N LYS A 34 -8.65 18.78 -6.43
CA LYS A 34 -9.49 19.64 -7.28
C LYS A 34 -8.91 19.83 -8.69
N LEU A 35 -7.58 19.90 -8.79
CA LEU A 35 -6.91 20.02 -10.08
C LEU A 35 -7.02 18.71 -10.88
N SER A 36 -6.83 17.55 -10.24
CA SER A 36 -7.05 16.24 -10.85
C SER A 36 -8.47 16.08 -11.37
N GLU A 37 -9.47 16.47 -10.58
CA GLU A 37 -10.89 16.48 -11.00
C GLU A 37 -11.13 17.41 -12.19
N LYS A 38 -10.60 18.64 -12.13
CA LYS A 38 -10.71 19.61 -13.23
C LYS A 38 -10.11 19.10 -14.54
N HIS A 39 -9.07 18.28 -14.46
CA HIS A 39 -8.40 17.67 -15.60
C HIS A 39 -8.91 16.27 -15.94
N GLU A 40 -10.00 15.82 -15.31
CA GLU A 40 -10.60 14.50 -15.54
C GLU A 40 -9.59 13.35 -15.39
N LEU A 41 -8.57 13.55 -14.54
CA LEU A 41 -7.61 12.51 -14.24
C LEU A 41 -8.32 11.39 -13.51
N PRO A 42 -8.02 10.12 -13.83
CA PRO A 42 -8.61 9.01 -13.11
C PRO A 42 -8.31 9.11 -11.60
N PRO A 43 -9.26 8.70 -10.74
CA PRO A 43 -9.15 8.90 -9.29
C PRO A 43 -8.24 7.85 -8.63
N TYR A 44 -7.01 7.69 -9.14
CA TYR A 44 -6.00 6.74 -8.64
C TYR A 44 -5.29 7.22 -7.36
N ALA A 45 -5.68 8.37 -6.82
CA ALA A 45 -5.17 8.83 -5.54
C ALA A 45 -5.55 7.84 -4.43
N VAL A 46 -4.55 7.44 -3.64
CA VAL A 46 -4.73 6.68 -2.41
C VAL A 46 -5.61 7.44 -1.41
N SER A 47 -6.18 6.72 -0.43
CA SER A 47 -6.90 7.39 0.67
C SER A 47 -5.96 8.30 1.48
N GLU A 48 -6.52 9.30 2.16
CA GLU A 48 -5.72 10.19 3.02
C GLU A 48 -4.95 9.41 4.09
N ALA A 49 -5.59 8.41 4.70
CA ALA A 49 -4.99 7.54 5.70
C ALA A 49 -3.81 6.72 5.13
N GLN A 50 -3.96 6.16 3.92
CA GLN A 50 -2.87 5.44 3.26
C GLN A 50 -1.71 6.39 2.92
N GLY A 51 -1.98 7.57 2.37
CA GLY A 51 -0.96 8.59 2.12
C GLY A 51 -0.24 9.02 3.41
N LYS A 52 -0.99 9.21 4.51
CA LYS A 52 -0.43 9.53 5.82
C LYS A 52 0.43 8.40 6.37
N PHE A 53 0.00 7.14 6.22
CA PHE A 53 0.78 5.98 6.62
C PHE A 53 2.12 5.93 5.87
N LEU A 54 2.13 6.10 4.55
CA LEU A 54 3.37 6.12 3.75
C LEU A 54 4.30 7.26 4.19
N ASN A 55 3.74 8.44 4.48
CA ASN A 55 4.49 9.57 5.03
C ASN A 55 5.09 9.26 6.42
N LEU A 56 4.37 8.56 7.30
CA LEU A 56 4.88 8.19 8.61
C LEU A 56 5.91 7.06 8.54
N LEU A 57 5.69 6.07 7.66
CA LEU A 57 6.61 4.97 7.43
C LEU A 57 7.97 5.48 6.98
N THR A 58 7.97 6.39 6.01
CA THR A 58 9.20 7.00 5.45
C THR A 58 9.97 7.80 6.51
N GLN A 59 9.27 8.52 7.39
CA GLN A 59 9.88 9.18 8.55
C GLN A 59 10.44 8.18 9.57
N SER A 60 9.69 7.12 9.87
CA SER A 60 10.04 6.12 10.90
C SER A 60 11.31 5.35 10.54
N ILE A 61 11.48 5.02 9.26
CA ILE A 61 12.68 4.32 8.76
C ILE A 61 13.79 5.29 8.32
N ARG A 62 13.58 6.61 8.49
CA ARG A 62 14.49 7.68 8.02
C ARG A 62 14.92 7.48 6.55
N ALA A 63 13.95 7.16 5.70
CA ALA A 63 14.20 6.93 4.28
C ALA A 63 14.87 8.16 3.66
N ARG A 64 16.12 8.02 3.19
CA ARG A 64 16.85 9.10 2.49
C ARG A 64 16.54 9.14 1.00
N ARG A 65 16.09 8.02 0.45
CA ARG A 65 15.75 7.85 -0.97
C ARG A 65 14.53 6.95 -1.04
N MET A 66 13.50 7.42 -1.75
CA MET A 66 12.31 6.65 -2.05
C MET A 66 12.19 6.55 -3.56
N LEU A 67 11.88 5.36 -4.05
CA LEU A 67 11.55 5.14 -5.45
C LEU A 67 10.20 4.46 -5.53
N GLU A 68 9.21 5.20 -6.00
CA GLU A 68 7.99 4.65 -6.56
C GLU A 68 8.33 4.25 -8.00
N ILE A 69 8.35 2.93 -8.30
CA ILE A 69 8.83 2.23 -9.52
C ILE A 69 9.60 3.10 -10.58
N GLY A 70 10.83 2.77 -11.00
CA GLY A 70 11.57 1.52 -10.82
C GLY A 70 13.04 1.54 -11.28
N LYS A 71 13.90 0.95 -10.43
CA LYS A 71 14.96 -0.03 -10.72
C LYS A 71 15.67 -0.40 -9.42
N LEU A 72 15.88 -1.70 -9.25
CA LEU A 72 16.64 -2.39 -8.22
C LEU A 72 18.14 -2.09 -8.37
N GLY A 73 18.75 -1.46 -7.39
CA GLY A 73 20.19 -1.18 -7.43
C GLY A 73 20.74 -0.33 -6.28
N GLY A 74 19.91 0.16 -5.38
CA GLY A 74 20.34 0.93 -4.21
C GLY A 74 19.67 0.47 -2.92
N GLU A 75 20.27 0.82 -1.78
CA GLU A 75 19.66 0.75 -0.44
C GLU A 75 18.41 1.65 -0.40
N GLY A 76 17.24 1.08 -0.70
CA GLY A 76 15.99 1.79 -0.82
C GLY A 76 14.79 0.90 -0.56
N VAL A 77 13.66 1.53 -0.29
CA VAL A 77 12.35 0.88 -0.14
C VAL A 77 11.66 0.87 -1.50
N ILE A 78 11.06 -0.26 -1.84
CA ILE A 78 10.20 -0.44 -3.01
C ILE A 78 8.75 -0.52 -2.52
N ILE A 79 7.91 0.36 -3.05
CA ILE A 79 6.46 0.32 -2.80
C ILE A 79 5.76 0.16 -4.15
N VAL A 80 4.87 -0.83 -4.24
CA VAL A 80 4.05 -1.07 -5.42
C VAL A 80 2.60 -1.05 -4.99
N ASP A 81 1.86 -0.04 -5.45
CA ASP A 81 0.46 0.12 -5.09
C ASP A 81 -0.47 -0.73 -5.97
N ASN A 82 -1.69 -0.94 -5.48
CA ASN A 82 -2.75 -1.68 -6.14
C ASN A 82 -2.37 -3.13 -6.49
N VAL A 83 -1.71 -3.85 -5.58
CA VAL A 83 -1.32 -5.25 -5.79
C VAL A 83 -2.39 -6.25 -5.36
N VAL A 84 -3.52 -5.78 -4.82
CA VAL A 84 -4.63 -6.63 -4.37
C VAL A 84 -5.80 -6.54 -5.35
N ARG A 85 -6.06 -5.36 -5.93
CA ARG A 85 -7.05 -5.13 -7.02
C ARG A 85 -8.44 -5.67 -6.67
N ASN A 86 -9.04 -5.20 -5.58
CA ASN A 86 -10.35 -5.71 -5.10
C ASN A 86 -10.38 -7.24 -4.87
N GLY A 87 -9.23 -7.85 -4.60
CA GLY A 87 -9.08 -9.29 -4.44
C GLY A 87 -8.90 -10.07 -5.75
N GLY A 88 -8.94 -9.39 -6.91
CA GLY A 88 -8.87 -10.04 -8.21
C GLY A 88 -7.56 -10.78 -8.47
N VAL A 89 -6.44 -10.31 -7.88
CA VAL A 89 -5.14 -10.99 -8.00
C VAL A 89 -5.19 -12.41 -7.45
N ALA A 90 -5.90 -12.64 -6.34
CA ALA A 90 -6.10 -13.96 -5.76
C ALA A 90 -7.30 -14.74 -6.35
N GLY A 91 -8.13 -14.10 -7.19
CA GLY A 91 -9.30 -14.72 -7.80
C GLY A 91 -8.92 -15.65 -8.96
N PRO A 92 -9.20 -16.96 -8.91
CA PRO A 92 -8.70 -17.93 -9.88
C PRO A 92 -9.19 -17.68 -11.32
N ASP A 93 -10.39 -17.12 -11.47
CA ASP A 93 -11.04 -16.93 -12.78
C ASP A 93 -10.92 -15.50 -13.32
N GLN A 94 -10.16 -14.63 -12.65
CA GLN A 94 -9.98 -13.25 -13.08
C GLN A 94 -8.65 -13.10 -13.83
N SER A 95 -8.67 -12.45 -14.98
CA SER A 95 -7.50 -12.16 -15.79
C SER A 95 -7.70 -10.84 -16.53
N ASP A 96 -6.72 -9.96 -16.39
CA ASP A 96 -6.49 -8.78 -17.21
C ASP A 96 -5.01 -8.44 -17.15
N LEU A 97 -4.56 -7.48 -17.98
CA LEU A 97 -3.14 -7.10 -18.04
C LEU A 97 -2.57 -6.64 -16.70
N SER A 98 -3.36 -5.96 -15.86
CA SER A 98 -2.95 -5.47 -14.55
C SER A 98 -2.87 -6.62 -13.55
N ILE A 99 -3.89 -7.48 -13.49
CA ILE A 99 -3.94 -8.65 -12.61
C ILE A 99 -2.80 -9.61 -12.94
N ASP A 100 -2.63 -9.96 -14.21
CA ASP A 100 -1.62 -10.92 -14.64
C ASP A 100 -0.20 -10.33 -14.51
N GLY A 101 -0.05 -9.03 -14.73
CA GLY A 101 1.18 -8.29 -14.45
C GLY A 101 1.57 -8.36 -12.97
N VAL A 102 0.62 -8.12 -12.06
CA VAL A 102 0.86 -8.21 -10.61
C VAL A 102 1.20 -9.65 -10.21
N ARG A 103 0.51 -10.67 -10.72
CA ARG A 103 0.83 -12.08 -10.43
C ARG A 103 2.25 -12.45 -10.83
N LYS A 104 2.64 -12.12 -12.06
CA LYS A 104 4.02 -12.34 -12.55
C LYS A 104 5.04 -11.61 -11.70
N TRP A 105 4.72 -10.40 -11.27
CA TRP A 105 5.62 -9.63 -10.42
C TRP A 105 5.74 -10.20 -9.00
N LEU A 106 4.64 -10.66 -8.40
CA LEU A 106 4.64 -11.37 -7.12
C LEU A 106 5.47 -12.66 -7.20
N GLU A 107 5.35 -13.41 -8.29
CA GLU A 107 6.18 -14.60 -8.55
C GLU A 107 7.66 -14.21 -8.66
N TYR A 108 7.98 -13.15 -9.41
CA TYR A 108 9.35 -12.67 -9.55
C TYR A 108 9.95 -12.26 -8.19
N ILE A 109 9.29 -11.36 -7.45
CA ILE A 109 9.84 -10.83 -6.20
C ILE A 109 9.84 -11.85 -5.07
N GLY A 110 8.87 -12.77 -5.05
CA GLY A 110 8.84 -13.87 -4.09
C GLY A 110 10.01 -14.85 -4.26
N ASN A 111 10.60 -14.92 -5.45
CA ASN A 111 11.77 -15.73 -5.76
C ASN A 111 13.08 -14.92 -5.80
N ASP A 112 13.05 -13.61 -5.60
CA ASP A 112 14.25 -12.77 -5.60
C ASP A 112 15.04 -12.98 -4.30
N PRO A 113 16.27 -13.53 -4.36
CA PRO A 113 17.05 -13.80 -3.16
C PRO A 113 17.50 -12.51 -2.47
N THR A 114 17.50 -11.38 -3.17
CA THR A 114 18.07 -10.12 -2.69
C THR A 114 17.08 -9.23 -1.95
N THR A 115 15.78 -9.54 -1.98
CA THR A 115 14.74 -8.73 -1.35
C THR A 115 13.94 -9.48 -0.30
N GLU A 116 13.46 -8.74 0.69
CA GLU A 116 12.41 -9.14 1.62
C GLU A 116 11.17 -8.31 1.31
N ALA A 117 10.02 -8.97 1.16
CA ALA A 117 8.79 -8.35 0.68
C ALA A 117 7.57 -8.86 1.43
N THR A 118 6.56 -8.00 1.59
CA THR A 118 5.23 -8.39 2.06
C THR A 118 4.14 -7.53 1.42
N THR A 119 2.93 -8.07 1.33
CA THR A 119 1.75 -7.33 0.88
C THR A 119 0.88 -6.93 2.08
N LEU A 120 0.72 -5.63 2.27
CA LEU A 120 -0.21 -5.06 3.24
C LEU A 120 -1.53 -4.77 2.54
N ARG A 121 -2.57 -5.48 2.97
CA ARG A 121 -3.94 -5.29 2.50
C ARG A 121 -4.56 -4.12 3.24
N THR A 122 -5.37 -3.33 2.55
CA THR A 122 -6.12 -2.22 3.12
C THR A 122 -7.60 -2.36 2.80
N VAL A 123 -8.44 -1.95 3.75
CA VAL A 123 -9.86 -1.71 3.54
C VAL A 123 -10.16 -0.29 4.00
N GLY A 124 -11.00 0.42 3.26
CA GLY A 124 -11.35 1.82 3.52
C GLY A 124 -12.45 2.29 2.60
N GLU A 125 -12.69 3.60 2.56
CA GLU A 125 -13.69 4.21 1.67
C GLU A 125 -13.45 3.89 0.18
N LYS A 126 -12.17 3.72 -0.20
CA LYS A 126 -11.74 3.36 -1.56
C LYS A 126 -12.04 1.91 -1.90
N GLY A 127 -12.29 1.05 -0.91
CA GLY A 127 -12.60 -0.36 -1.09
C GLY A 127 -11.51 -1.27 -0.52
N TYR A 128 -11.44 -2.47 -1.07
CA TYR A 128 -10.43 -3.47 -0.72
C TYR A 128 -9.27 -3.40 -1.70
N ASP A 129 -8.08 -3.06 -1.21
CA ASP A 129 -6.87 -3.11 -2.03
C ASP A 129 -5.64 -3.42 -1.15
N GLY A 130 -4.46 -2.96 -1.56
CA GLY A 130 -3.23 -3.05 -0.79
C GLY A 130 -2.02 -2.72 -1.65
N PHE A 131 -0.89 -2.55 -0.97
CA PHE A 131 0.41 -2.30 -1.59
C PHE A 131 1.41 -3.37 -1.15
N LEU A 132 2.38 -3.64 -2.02
CA LEU A 132 3.56 -4.40 -1.66
C LEU A 132 4.61 -3.43 -1.09
N TYR A 133 5.25 -3.86 0.00
CA TYR A 133 6.40 -3.21 0.60
C TYR A 133 7.59 -4.16 0.55
N ALA A 134 8.69 -3.72 -0.05
CA ALA A 134 9.92 -4.50 -0.14
C ALA A 134 11.16 -3.67 0.19
N VAL A 135 12.17 -4.35 0.71
CA VAL A 135 13.51 -3.82 1.01
C VAL A 135 14.56 -4.83 0.56
N ASN A 136 15.80 -4.36 0.33
CA ASN A 136 16.91 -5.29 0.11
C ASN A 136 17.25 -6.02 1.42
N LYS A 137 17.56 -7.31 1.33
CA LYS A 137 18.11 -8.06 2.46
C LYS A 137 19.46 -7.47 2.86
N PRO A 138 19.69 -7.20 4.16
CA PRO A 138 21.01 -6.79 4.62
C PRO A 138 22.02 -7.90 4.36
N GLN A 139 23.23 -7.54 3.91
CA GLN A 139 24.33 -8.49 3.67
C GLN A 139 24.79 -9.20 4.96
N HIS A 140 24.39 -8.69 6.13
CA HIS A 140 24.63 -9.25 7.46
C HIS A 140 23.29 -9.24 8.22
N GLN A 141 22.72 -10.41 8.44
CA GLN A 141 21.38 -10.57 9.02
C GLN A 141 21.43 -10.43 10.55
N LEU A 142 20.78 -9.40 11.10
CA LEU A 142 20.33 -9.41 12.49
C LEU A 142 18.93 -10.01 12.47
N GLU A 143 18.78 -11.26 12.90
CA GLU A 143 17.47 -11.89 13.03
C GLU A 143 16.65 -11.19 14.12
N LEU A 144 15.69 -10.36 13.71
CA LEU A 144 14.61 -9.91 14.58
C LEU A 144 13.63 -11.06 14.78
N HIS A 145 13.78 -11.78 15.89
CA HIS A 145 12.78 -12.73 16.36
C HIS A 145 11.52 -11.97 16.78
N PHE A 146 10.50 -11.98 15.91
CA PHE A 146 9.16 -11.58 16.32
C PHE A 146 8.58 -12.68 17.21
N MET A 147 8.33 -12.38 18.48
CA MET A 147 7.42 -13.20 19.28
C MET A 147 6.01 -13.00 18.74
N THR A 148 5.49 -13.96 17.98
CA THR A 148 4.05 -14.08 17.76
C THR A 148 3.41 -14.42 19.10
N ALA A 149 2.91 -13.39 19.78
CA ALA A 149 2.01 -13.54 20.91
C ALA A 149 0.69 -12.85 20.53
N PHE A 150 -0.23 -13.62 19.95
CA PHE A 150 -1.68 -13.48 20.11
C PHE A 150 -2.33 -14.83 19.78
#